data_AF-D3RYI0-F1
#
_entry.id   AF-D3RYI0-F1
#
_cell.length_a   1.000
_cell.length_b   1.000
_cell.length_c   1.000
_cell.angle_alpha   90.00
_cell.angle_beta   90.00
_cell.angle_gamma   90.00
#
_symmetry.space_group_name_H-M   'P 1'
#
loop_
_entity.id
_entity.type
_entity.pdbx_description
1 polymer ?
#
loop_
_entity_poly.entity_id
_entity_poly.type
_entity_poly.pdbx_seq_one_letter_code
_entity_poly.pdbx_strand_id
1 'polypeptide(L)'
;MTYELFSLLNAFLFLSLLLLILSIFREKYEKFFVGTVVFSFLYLVFVQVLYWRETFVAFGNYVIRFYPPFWIENEKLFFWFFLSAVLLLKVREGKEFSKIALLIMLLFVIFVQNPSNPLPNLRRELELFNPAYIDYYAARAAYFYNSPYMWIHPPLLFLAYAYLLHSFALSLAKKNEYDFAKNGYLFLTLGLIFGYPWAIIAWGENWWWDPKIAMSIMLWVIYTAYLHARIGGKFYREINLAGFGSLVATYLMTYLLPGVHGYG
;
A
#
# COMPACT_ATOMS: atom_id res chain seq x y z
N MET A 1 23.01 13.99 2.94
CA MET A 1 22.95 13.32 1.63
C MET A 1 21.62 12.57 1.43
N THR A 2 21.29 11.55 2.24
CA THR A 2 20.02 10.79 2.09
C THR A 2 18.77 11.63 2.33
N TYR A 3 18.76 12.53 3.32
CA TYR A 3 17.63 13.45 3.57
C TYR A 3 17.33 14.39 2.38
N GLU A 4 18.36 14.91 1.72
CA GLU A 4 18.20 15.77 0.54
C GLU A 4 17.63 14.97 -0.65
N LEU A 5 18.04 13.71 -0.81
CA LEU A 5 17.48 12.82 -1.82
C LEU A 5 15.99 12.57 -1.58
N PHE A 6 15.58 12.30 -0.34
CA PHE A 6 14.16 12.17 0.00
C PHE A 6 13.37 13.47 -0.19
N SER A 7 13.98 14.64 0.00
CA SER A 7 13.33 15.93 -0.25
C SER A 7 12.99 16.15 -1.73
N LEU A 8 13.78 15.58 -2.65
CA LEU A 8 13.51 15.65 -4.09
C LEU A 8 12.26 14.85 -4.49
N LEU A 9 11.91 13.81 -3.73
CA LEU A 9 10.67 13.05 -3.93
C LEU A 9 9.43 13.95 -3.76
N ASN A 10 9.47 14.90 -2.81
CA ASN A 10 8.38 15.87 -2.64
C ASN A 10 8.19 16.72 -3.89
N ALA A 11 9.28 17.18 -4.50
CA ALA A 11 9.20 17.97 -5.72
C ALA A 11 8.49 17.19 -6.84
N PHE A 12 8.79 15.91 -6.99
CA PHE A 12 8.10 15.07 -7.97
C PHE A 12 6.64 14.79 -7.61
N LEU A 13 6.29 14.69 -6.32
CA LEU A 13 4.90 14.59 -5.87
C LEU A 13 4.10 15.86 -6.19
N PHE A 14 4.66 17.04 -5.94
CA PHE A 14 4.02 18.31 -6.31
C PHE A 14 3.90 18.48 -7.82
N LEU A 15 4.92 18.05 -8.59
CA LEU A 15 4.82 18.01 -10.04
C LEU A 15 3.71 17.05 -10.52
N SER A 16 3.61 15.87 -9.89
CA SER A 16 2.56 14.89 -10.17
C SER A 16 1.17 15.47 -9.85
N LEU A 17 1.05 16.25 -8.77
CA LEU A 17 -0.19 16.95 -8.39
C LEU A 17 -0.60 17.95 -9.47
N LEU A 18 0.33 18.81 -9.89
CA LEU A 18 0.08 19.77 -10.96
C LEU A 18 -0.34 19.08 -12.26
N LEU A 19 0.40 18.04 -12.68
CA LEU A 19 0.10 17.30 -13.92
C LEU A 19 -1.23 16.55 -13.83
N LEU A 20 -1.58 15.98 -12.68
CA LEU A 20 -2.86 15.34 -12.46
C LEU A 20 -4.02 16.34 -12.59
N ILE A 21 -3.90 17.52 -11.95
CA ILE A 21 -4.89 18.60 -12.08
C ILE A 21 -5.03 19.04 -13.54
N LEU A 22 -3.90 19.28 -14.24
CA LEU A 22 -3.92 19.65 -15.65
C LEU A 22 -4.55 18.54 -16.53
N SER A 23 -4.37 17.27 -16.16
CA SER A 23 -4.93 16.14 -16.89
C SER A 23 -6.46 16.03 -16.81
N ILE A 24 -7.09 16.62 -15.80
CA ILE A 24 -8.55 16.73 -15.68
C ILE A 24 -9.09 17.64 -16.80
N PHE A 25 -8.39 18.73 -17.10
CA PHE A 25 -8.81 19.68 -18.14
C PHE A 25 -8.32 19.31 -19.54
N ARG A 26 -7.16 18.66 -19.65
CA ARG A 26 -6.54 18.29 -20.92
C ARG A 26 -5.87 16.93 -20.84
N GLU A 27 -6.46 15.94 -21.51
CA GLU A 27 -6.00 14.54 -21.48
C GLU A 27 -4.53 14.34 -21.88
N LYS A 28 -3.95 15.22 -22.72
CA LYS A 28 -2.54 15.12 -23.12
C LYS A 28 -1.58 15.08 -21.92
N TYR A 29 -1.93 15.69 -20.79
CA TYR A 29 -1.09 15.70 -19.58
C TYR A 29 -1.13 14.38 -18.80
N GLU A 30 -2.09 13.49 -19.08
CA GLU A 30 -2.23 12.21 -18.38
C GLU A 30 -0.97 11.33 -18.52
N LYS A 31 -0.42 11.22 -19.73
CA LYS A 31 0.80 10.43 -19.95
C LYS A 31 2.00 11.04 -19.25
N PHE A 32 2.10 12.36 -19.20
CA PHE A 32 3.15 13.06 -18.46
C PHE A 32 3.01 12.85 -16.96
N PHE A 33 1.78 12.97 -16.43
CA PHE A 33 1.47 12.67 -15.04
C PHE A 33 1.91 11.25 -14.67
N VAL A 34 1.46 10.23 -15.41
CA VAL A 34 1.82 8.83 -15.11
C VAL A 34 3.33 8.62 -15.26
N GLY A 35 3.96 9.23 -16.27
CA GLY A 35 5.42 9.20 -16.44
C GLY A 35 6.18 9.78 -15.24
N THR A 36 5.73 10.91 -14.70
CA THR A 36 6.32 11.51 -13.49
C THR A 36 6.14 10.61 -12.28
N VAL A 37 4.98 9.99 -12.09
CA VAL A 37 4.74 9.08 -10.96
C VAL A 37 5.61 7.82 -11.08
N VAL A 38 5.75 7.25 -12.28
CA VAL A 38 6.66 6.11 -12.55
C VAL A 38 8.11 6.50 -12.24
N PHE A 39 8.56 7.65 -12.74
CA PHE A 39 9.91 8.15 -12.48
C PHE A 39 10.16 8.36 -10.98
N SER A 40 9.18 8.93 -10.27
CA SER A 40 9.23 9.14 -8.83
C SER A 40 9.39 7.82 -8.05
N PHE A 41 8.69 6.76 -8.49
CA PHE A 41 8.83 5.43 -7.91
C PHE A 41 10.19 4.80 -8.19
N LEU A 42 10.72 4.91 -9.42
CA LEU A 42 12.07 4.45 -9.72
C LEU A 42 13.12 5.20 -8.91
N TYR A 43 12.91 6.50 -8.69
CA TYR A 43 13.76 7.31 -7.84
C TYR A 43 13.69 6.88 -6.37
N LEU A 44 12.50 6.60 -5.83
CA LEU A 44 12.33 6.03 -4.49
C LEU A 44 13.13 4.72 -4.35
N VAL A 45 12.98 3.80 -5.32
CA VAL A 45 13.72 2.53 -5.34
C VAL A 45 15.23 2.77 -5.32
N PHE A 46 15.73 3.71 -6.14
CA PHE A 46 17.16 4.07 -6.15
C PHE A 46 17.64 4.57 -4.79
N VAL A 47 16.90 5.50 -4.17
CA VAL A 47 17.25 6.06 -2.85
C VAL A 47 17.25 4.96 -1.78
N GLN A 48 16.29 4.04 -1.84
CA GLN A 48 16.16 2.96 -0.85
C GLN A 48 17.25 1.90 -0.99
N VAL A 49 17.68 1.57 -2.22
CA VAL A 49 18.85 0.70 -2.46
C VAL A 49 20.13 1.30 -1.88
N LEU A 50 20.29 2.62 -1.90
CA LEU A 50 21.40 3.29 -1.20
C LEU A 50 21.24 3.12 0.32
N TYR A 51 20.04 3.28 0.85
CA TYR A 51 19.72 3.14 2.28
C TYR A 51 19.97 1.73 2.83
N TRP A 52 19.81 0.69 2.00
CA TRP A 52 20.14 -0.70 2.37
C TRP A 52 21.60 -0.91 2.76
N ARG A 53 22.51 -0.06 2.27
CA ARG A 53 23.94 -0.15 2.64
C ARG A 53 24.19 0.25 4.09
N GLU A 54 23.30 1.08 4.64
CA GLU A 54 23.42 1.71 5.97
C GLU A 54 22.49 1.07 7.01
N THR A 55 21.60 0.13 6.61
CA THR A 55 20.63 -0.52 7.51
C THR A 55 21.14 -1.85 8.02
N PHE A 56 21.91 -1.79 9.10
CA PHE A 56 22.42 -2.97 9.79
C PHE A 56 22.56 -2.72 11.29
N VAL A 57 22.58 -3.81 12.06
CA VAL A 57 23.00 -3.81 13.46
C VAL A 57 24.25 -4.65 13.58
N ALA A 58 25.26 -4.10 14.26
CA ALA A 58 26.48 -4.80 14.61
C ALA A 58 26.53 -5.05 16.11
N PHE A 59 26.79 -6.30 16.52
CA PHE A 59 26.96 -6.69 17.91
C PHE A 59 28.03 -7.78 18.04
N GLY A 60 29.12 -7.48 18.77
CA GLY A 60 30.27 -8.39 18.84
C GLY A 60 30.81 -8.71 17.44
N ASN A 61 30.80 -9.99 17.08
CA ASN A 61 31.21 -10.48 15.76
C ASN A 61 30.05 -10.67 14.76
N TYR A 62 28.81 -10.36 15.16
CA TYR A 62 27.62 -10.53 14.32
C TYR A 62 27.21 -9.21 13.67
N VAL A 63 26.88 -9.29 12.38
CA VAL A 63 26.29 -8.17 11.62
C VAL A 63 24.99 -8.67 11.00
N ILE A 64 23.87 -8.09 11.41
CA ILE A 64 22.54 -8.38 10.86
C ILE A 64 22.19 -7.23 9.91
N ARG A 65 21.99 -7.55 8.63
CA ARG A 65 21.58 -6.59 7.61
C ARG A 65 20.08 -6.69 7.35
N PHE A 66 19.44 -5.55 7.09
CA PHE A 66 18.03 -5.48 6.77
C PHE A 66 17.84 -5.02 5.32
N TYR A 67 16.93 -5.67 4.60
CA TYR A 67 16.57 -5.38 3.21
C TYR A 67 15.09 -5.02 3.12
N PRO A 68 14.67 -3.92 3.77
CA PRO A 68 13.27 -3.50 3.81
C PRO A 68 12.69 -3.35 2.39
N PRO A 69 11.55 -4.00 2.07
CA PRO A 69 10.91 -3.83 0.78
C PRO A 69 10.43 -2.40 0.51
N PHE A 70 10.16 -2.07 -0.76
CA PHE A 70 9.85 -0.71 -1.20
C PHE A 70 8.43 -0.20 -0.91
N TRP A 71 7.65 -0.98 -0.15
CA TRP A 71 6.22 -0.81 0.05
C TRP A 71 5.82 -1.02 1.51
N ILE A 72 6.76 -0.74 2.42
CA ILE A 72 6.53 -0.84 3.85
C ILE A 72 6.50 0.56 4.49
N GLU A 73 6.02 0.62 5.73
CA GLU A 73 6.06 1.83 6.57
C GLU A 73 5.52 3.11 5.90
N ASN A 74 6.33 4.16 5.70
CA ASN A 74 5.87 5.43 5.12
C ASN A 74 5.82 5.41 3.58
N GLU A 75 6.55 4.50 2.94
CA GLU A 75 6.62 4.39 1.48
C GLU A 75 5.41 3.67 0.89
N LYS A 76 4.70 2.89 1.71
CA LYS A 76 3.54 2.08 1.32
C LYS A 76 2.41 2.89 0.64
N LEU A 77 2.16 4.12 1.10
CA LEU A 77 1.11 4.97 0.54
C LEU A 77 1.51 5.48 -0.84
N PHE A 78 2.78 5.82 -1.01
CA PHE A 78 3.34 6.22 -2.29
C PHE A 78 3.29 5.07 -3.30
N PHE A 79 3.66 3.86 -2.87
CA PHE A 79 3.57 2.67 -3.72
C PHE A 79 2.13 2.38 -4.16
N TRP A 80 1.16 2.48 -3.24
CA TRP A 80 -0.25 2.34 -3.58
C TRP A 80 -0.71 3.38 -4.60
N PHE A 81 -0.26 4.64 -4.43
CA PHE A 81 -0.57 5.72 -5.37
C PHE A 81 0.04 5.47 -6.74
N PHE A 82 1.29 5.03 -6.79
CA PHE A 82 1.98 4.65 -8.03
C PHE A 82 1.21 3.59 -8.81
N LEU A 83 0.81 2.48 -8.17
CA LEU A 83 0.04 1.43 -8.82
C LEU A 83 -1.29 1.95 -9.37
N SER A 84 -1.98 2.78 -8.59
CA SER A 84 -3.26 3.37 -8.98
C SER A 84 -3.08 4.34 -10.16
N ALA A 85 -2.03 5.17 -10.15
CA ALA A 85 -1.72 6.07 -11.26
C ALA A 85 -1.44 5.31 -12.56
N VAL A 86 -0.72 4.20 -12.50
CA VAL A 86 -0.49 3.34 -13.68
C VAL A 86 -1.79 2.71 -14.18
N LEU A 87 -2.65 2.25 -13.27
CA LEU A 87 -3.95 1.67 -13.63
C LEU A 87 -4.93 2.66 -14.25
N LEU A 88 -4.76 3.98 -14.04
CA LEU A 88 -5.53 5.02 -14.71
C LEU A 88 -5.50 4.86 -16.24
N LEU A 89 -4.37 4.42 -16.81
CA LEU A 89 -4.22 4.20 -18.25
C LEU A 89 -5.14 3.10 -18.79
N LYS A 90 -5.61 2.19 -17.93
CA LYS A 90 -6.58 1.14 -18.29
C LYS A 90 -8.04 1.61 -18.23
N VAL A 91 -8.31 2.74 -17.56
CA VAL A 91 -9.67 3.27 -17.40
C VAL A 91 -10.13 3.87 -18.73
N ARG A 92 -11.20 3.32 -19.32
CA ARG A 92 -11.74 3.80 -20.61
C ARG A 92 -12.93 4.73 -20.45
N GLU A 93 -13.79 4.46 -19.49
CA GLU A 93 -14.98 5.25 -19.18
C GLU A 93 -14.91 5.78 -17.75
N GLY A 94 -15.56 6.90 -17.46
CA GLY A 94 -15.58 7.44 -16.08
C GLY A 94 -14.20 7.85 -15.56
N LYS A 95 -13.23 8.09 -16.45
CA LYS A 95 -11.84 8.37 -16.09
C LYS A 95 -11.70 9.60 -15.19
N GLU A 96 -12.53 10.63 -15.38
CA GLU A 96 -12.53 11.81 -14.52
C GLU A 96 -12.77 11.47 -13.04
N PHE A 97 -13.64 10.51 -12.73
CA PHE A 97 -13.85 10.06 -11.35
C PHE A 97 -12.62 9.33 -10.80
N SER A 98 -11.93 8.55 -11.64
CA SER A 98 -10.65 7.93 -11.24
C SER A 98 -9.56 8.98 -11.00
N LYS A 99 -9.50 10.05 -11.81
CA LYS A 99 -8.58 11.18 -11.59
C LYS A 99 -8.89 11.92 -10.29
N ILE A 100 -10.17 12.15 -9.98
CA ILE A 100 -10.60 12.76 -8.71
C ILE A 100 -10.22 11.88 -7.52
N ALA A 101 -10.45 10.56 -7.60
CA ALA A 101 -10.06 9.63 -6.56
C ALA A 101 -8.53 9.64 -6.35
N LEU A 102 -7.75 9.65 -7.44
CA LEU A 102 -6.29 9.79 -7.39
C LEU A 102 -5.84 11.14 -6.83
N LEU A 103 -6.57 12.22 -7.10
CA LEU A 103 -6.26 13.55 -6.58
C LEU A 103 -6.41 13.57 -5.06
N ILE A 104 -7.53 13.04 -4.54
CA ILE A 104 -7.76 12.91 -3.09
C ILE A 104 -6.67 12.04 -2.46
N MET A 105 -6.36 10.90 -3.10
CA MET A 105 -5.31 10.00 -2.64
C MET A 105 -3.93 10.67 -2.63
N LEU A 106 -3.58 11.42 -3.68
CA LEU A 106 -2.30 12.12 -3.77
C LEU A 106 -2.17 13.21 -2.71
N LEU A 107 -3.24 13.98 -2.47
CA LEU A 107 -3.26 14.95 -1.38
C LEU A 107 -3.03 14.25 -0.05
N PHE A 108 -3.74 13.14 0.21
CA PHE A 108 -3.52 12.33 1.41
C PHE A 108 -2.07 11.85 1.53
N VAL A 109 -1.46 11.35 0.44
CA VAL A 109 -0.05 10.95 0.39
C VAL A 109 0.86 12.14 0.75
N ILE A 110 0.66 13.32 0.16
CA ILE A 110 1.49 14.51 0.42
C ILE A 110 1.40 14.94 1.90
N PHE A 111 0.22 14.85 2.53
CA PHE A 111 0.04 15.28 3.92
C PHE A 111 0.47 14.24 4.95
N VAL A 112 0.36 12.95 4.63
CA VAL A 112 0.62 11.86 5.59
C VAL A 112 2.01 11.27 5.43
N GLN A 113 2.54 11.23 4.21
CA GLN A 113 3.88 10.72 3.97
C GLN A 113 4.91 11.70 4.53
N ASN A 114 5.83 11.18 5.35
CA ASN A 114 7.01 11.90 5.77
C ASN A 114 8.25 11.30 5.08
N PRO A 115 8.62 11.78 3.87
CA PRO A 115 9.75 11.22 3.15
C PRO A 115 11.09 11.46 3.86
N SER A 116 11.19 12.48 4.73
CA SER A 116 12.38 12.69 5.55
C SER A 116 12.62 11.56 6.57
N ASN A 117 11.63 10.72 6.82
CA ASN A 117 11.77 9.55 7.69
C ASN A 117 11.05 8.33 7.07
N PRO A 118 11.67 7.63 6.10
CA PRO A 118 11.00 6.59 5.30
C PRO A 118 10.65 5.32 6.12
N LEU A 119 11.49 4.96 7.08
CA LEU A 119 11.39 3.74 7.88
C LEU A 119 11.41 4.05 9.39
N PRO A 120 10.42 4.80 9.91
CA PRO A 120 10.37 5.25 11.30
C PRO A 120 10.36 4.10 12.32
N ASN A 121 9.70 2.99 12.00
CA ASN A 121 9.56 1.85 12.92
C ASN A 121 10.81 1.00 12.92
N LEU A 122 11.36 0.67 11.74
CA LEU A 122 12.66 0.00 11.67
C LEU A 122 13.69 0.82 12.45
N ARG A 123 13.78 2.14 12.21
CA ARG A 123 14.72 2.99 12.94
C ARG A 123 14.50 2.92 14.46
N ARG A 124 13.26 3.03 14.92
CA ARG A 124 12.94 2.93 16.35
C ARG A 124 13.32 1.56 16.93
N GLU A 125 13.06 0.47 16.21
CA GLU A 125 13.45 -0.88 16.63
C GLU A 125 14.98 -1.04 16.70
N LEU A 126 15.71 -0.44 15.75
CA LEU A 126 17.18 -0.41 15.76
C LEU A 126 17.74 0.47 16.90
N GLU A 127 17.05 1.56 17.27
CA GLU A 127 17.45 2.45 18.38
C GLU A 127 17.17 1.84 19.76
N LEU A 128 16.05 1.14 19.93
CA LEU A 128 15.67 0.42 21.15
C LEU A 128 16.44 -0.91 21.31
N PHE A 129 17.36 -1.20 20.41
CA PHE A 129 18.15 -2.42 20.40
C PHE A 129 18.94 -2.58 21.70
N ASN A 130 18.60 -3.61 22.48
CA ASN A 130 19.27 -3.94 23.73
C ASN A 130 20.12 -5.21 23.56
N PRO A 131 21.44 -5.15 23.80
CA PRO A 131 22.36 -6.29 23.79
C PRO A 131 21.89 -7.53 24.57
N ALA A 132 21.11 -7.35 25.63
CA ALA A 132 20.65 -8.44 26.49
C ALA A 132 19.49 -9.26 25.88
N TYR A 133 18.80 -8.76 24.85
CA TYR A 133 17.60 -9.39 24.26
C TYR A 133 17.72 -9.64 22.75
N ILE A 134 18.97 -9.73 22.26
CA ILE A 134 19.32 -9.79 20.84
C ILE A 134 18.65 -10.94 20.10
N ASP A 135 18.66 -12.14 20.68
CA ASP A 135 18.33 -13.34 19.92
C ASP A 135 16.87 -13.37 19.48
N TYR A 136 15.96 -12.81 20.27
CA TYR A 136 14.54 -12.83 19.96
C TYR A 136 14.11 -11.65 19.06
N TYR A 137 14.46 -10.42 19.43
CA TYR A 137 13.99 -9.23 18.71
C TYR A 137 14.70 -9.05 17.37
N ALA A 138 16.01 -9.31 17.32
CA ALA A 138 16.76 -9.18 16.07
C ALA A 138 16.37 -10.28 15.06
N ALA A 139 16.13 -11.51 15.52
CA ALA A 139 15.65 -12.60 14.66
C ALA A 139 14.25 -12.32 14.11
N ARG A 140 13.34 -11.79 14.95
CA ARG A 140 11.99 -11.42 14.52
C ARG A 140 12.00 -10.26 13.53
N ALA A 141 12.75 -9.19 13.80
CA ALA A 141 12.88 -8.05 12.89
C ALA A 141 13.57 -8.47 11.58
N ALA A 142 14.62 -9.28 11.64
CA ALA A 142 15.28 -9.80 10.45
C ALA A 142 14.32 -10.67 9.63
N TYR A 143 13.51 -11.52 10.27
CA TYR A 143 12.47 -12.27 9.59
C TYR A 143 11.40 -11.35 8.98
N PHE A 144 10.95 -10.32 9.70
CA PHE A 144 9.98 -9.36 9.20
C PHE A 144 10.52 -8.67 7.93
N TYR A 145 11.67 -8.01 8.00
CA TYR A 145 12.15 -7.18 6.88
C TYR A 145 12.81 -7.98 5.74
N ASN A 146 13.40 -9.15 6.00
CA ASN A 146 14.13 -9.91 4.97
C ASN A 146 13.33 -11.09 4.39
N SER A 147 12.14 -11.36 4.90
CA SER A 147 11.34 -12.48 4.43
C SER A 147 10.88 -12.27 2.97
N PRO A 148 10.99 -13.31 2.12
CA PRO A 148 10.47 -13.25 0.76
C PRO A 148 8.95 -13.06 0.73
N TYR A 149 8.23 -13.43 1.79
CA TYR A 149 6.79 -13.18 1.89
C TYR A 149 6.49 -11.68 1.82
N MET A 150 7.29 -10.82 2.47
CA MET A 150 7.12 -9.37 2.42
C MET A 150 7.43 -8.78 1.05
N TRP A 151 8.11 -9.54 0.19
CA TRP A 151 8.34 -9.14 -1.19
C TRP A 151 7.18 -9.51 -2.13
N ILE A 152 6.25 -10.35 -1.68
CA ILE A 152 5.17 -10.92 -2.50
C ILE A 152 3.81 -10.44 -2.01
N HIS A 153 3.47 -10.64 -0.73
CA HIS A 153 2.11 -10.41 -0.26
C HIS A 153 1.71 -8.93 -0.21
N PRO A 154 2.53 -7.97 0.27
CA PRO A 154 2.10 -6.57 0.30
C PRO A 154 1.88 -5.98 -1.10
N PRO A 155 2.73 -6.24 -2.12
CA PRO A 155 2.46 -5.82 -3.48
C PRO A 155 1.13 -6.30 -4.04
N LEU A 156 0.78 -7.55 -3.77
CA LEU A 156 -0.52 -8.10 -4.19
C LEU A 156 -1.68 -7.36 -3.51
N LEU A 157 -1.58 -7.06 -2.21
CA LEU A 157 -2.59 -6.29 -1.50
C LEU A 157 -2.70 -4.85 -2.01
N PHE A 158 -1.58 -4.15 -2.24
CA PHE A 158 -1.61 -2.80 -2.80
C PHE A 158 -2.14 -2.75 -4.22
N LEU A 159 -1.81 -3.76 -5.03
CA LEU A 159 -2.38 -3.91 -6.37
C LEU A 159 -3.89 -4.15 -6.29
N ALA A 160 -4.34 -4.98 -5.35
CA ALA A 160 -5.76 -5.17 -5.08
C ALA A 160 -6.43 -3.83 -4.74
N TYR A 161 -5.90 -3.08 -3.77
CA TYR A 161 -6.45 -1.79 -3.34
C TYR A 161 -6.47 -0.76 -4.47
N ALA A 162 -5.46 -0.75 -5.34
CA ALA A 162 -5.43 0.11 -6.52
C ALA A 162 -6.58 -0.22 -7.50
N TYR A 163 -6.78 -1.50 -7.81
CA TYR A 163 -7.92 -1.95 -8.61
C TYR A 163 -9.27 -1.59 -7.96
N LEU A 164 -9.40 -1.79 -6.64
CA LEU A 164 -10.63 -1.51 -5.91
C LEU A 164 -10.93 -0.01 -5.80
N LEU A 165 -9.92 0.85 -5.74
CA LEU A 165 -10.08 2.31 -5.82
C LEU A 165 -10.72 2.73 -7.15
N HIS A 166 -10.23 2.20 -8.27
CA HIS A 166 -10.81 2.48 -9.58
C HIS A 166 -12.21 1.86 -9.71
N SER A 167 -12.43 0.65 -9.21
CA SER A 167 -13.77 0.04 -9.13
C SER A 167 -14.76 0.96 -8.42
N PHE A 168 -14.37 1.48 -7.26
CA PHE A 168 -15.18 2.41 -6.48
C PHE A 168 -15.48 3.70 -7.24
N ALA A 169 -14.45 4.34 -7.82
CA ALA A 169 -14.60 5.57 -8.60
C ALA A 169 -15.54 5.38 -9.80
N LEU A 170 -15.45 4.24 -10.49
CA LEU A 170 -16.32 3.90 -11.60
C LEU A 170 -17.76 3.61 -11.16
N SER A 171 -17.95 2.99 -9.98
CA SER A 171 -19.27 2.78 -9.38
C SER A 171 -19.97 4.11 -9.09
N LEU A 172 -19.24 5.10 -8.53
CA LEU A 172 -19.75 6.47 -8.32
C LEU A 172 -20.15 7.14 -9.64
N ALA A 173 -19.36 6.92 -10.70
CA ALA A 173 -19.67 7.40 -12.04
C ALA A 173 -20.80 6.61 -12.73
N LYS A 174 -21.37 5.58 -12.07
CA LYS A 174 -22.32 4.61 -12.63
C LYS A 174 -21.81 3.92 -13.90
N LYS A 175 -20.49 3.82 -14.08
CA LYS A 175 -19.81 3.16 -15.21
C LYS A 175 -19.51 1.69 -14.91
N ASN A 176 -19.10 0.95 -15.94
CA ASN A 176 -18.74 -0.45 -15.78
C ASN A 176 -17.40 -0.58 -15.02
N GLU A 177 -17.51 -1.17 -13.85
CA GLU A 177 -16.48 -1.31 -12.83
C GLU A 177 -16.03 -2.77 -12.63
N TYR A 178 -16.65 -3.71 -13.35
CA TYR A 178 -16.47 -5.16 -13.16
C TYR A 178 -15.03 -5.62 -13.22
N ASP A 179 -14.32 -5.26 -14.29
CA ASP A 179 -12.96 -5.77 -14.51
C ASP A 179 -12.00 -5.28 -13.45
N PHE A 180 -12.20 -4.05 -12.96
CA PHE A 180 -11.44 -3.52 -11.83
C PHE A 180 -11.78 -4.27 -10.54
N ALA A 181 -13.06 -4.43 -10.21
CA ALA A 181 -13.48 -5.19 -9.02
C ALA A 181 -12.99 -6.64 -9.04
N LYS A 182 -13.13 -7.34 -10.17
CA LYS A 182 -12.71 -8.74 -10.38
C LYS A 182 -11.21 -8.91 -10.20
N ASN A 183 -10.41 -8.04 -10.82
CA ASN A 183 -8.95 -8.10 -10.66
C ASN A 183 -8.54 -7.72 -9.24
N GLY A 184 -9.19 -6.72 -8.64
CA GLY A 184 -8.96 -6.37 -7.23
C GLY A 184 -9.26 -7.53 -6.29
N TYR A 185 -10.37 -8.24 -6.49
CA TYR A 185 -10.70 -9.46 -5.73
C TYR A 185 -9.67 -10.57 -5.91
N LEU A 186 -9.19 -10.81 -7.15
CA LEU A 186 -8.15 -11.80 -7.42
C LEU A 186 -6.87 -11.48 -6.65
N PHE A 187 -6.36 -10.25 -6.76
CA PHE A 187 -5.15 -9.84 -6.06
C PHE A 187 -5.33 -9.80 -4.54
N LEU A 188 -6.51 -9.45 -4.04
CA LEU A 188 -6.84 -9.51 -2.61
C LEU A 188 -6.75 -10.96 -2.12
N THR A 189 -7.36 -11.89 -2.84
CA THR A 189 -7.34 -13.32 -2.51
C THR A 189 -5.90 -13.86 -2.49
N LEU A 190 -5.10 -13.56 -3.52
CA LEU A 190 -3.69 -13.96 -3.56
C LEU A 190 -2.90 -13.33 -2.41
N GLY A 191 -3.07 -12.04 -2.15
CA GLY A 191 -2.40 -11.34 -1.06
C GLY A 191 -2.69 -11.95 0.32
N LEU A 192 -3.94 -12.33 0.57
CA LEU A 192 -4.33 -13.03 1.81
C LEU A 192 -3.69 -14.42 1.92
N ILE A 193 -3.71 -15.22 0.84
CA ILE A 193 -3.11 -16.56 0.82
C ILE A 193 -1.59 -16.49 1.03
N PHE A 194 -0.89 -15.60 0.33
CA PHE A 194 0.56 -15.48 0.43
C PHE A 194 1.03 -14.81 1.73
N GLY A 195 0.17 -14.02 2.38
CA GLY A 195 0.47 -13.41 3.69
C GLY A 195 0.30 -14.38 4.87
N TYR A 196 -0.55 -15.39 4.73
CA TYR A 196 -0.95 -16.30 5.82
C TYR A 196 0.24 -17.02 6.48
N PRO A 197 1.17 -17.70 5.76
CA PRO A 197 2.27 -18.41 6.40
C PRO A 197 3.21 -17.49 7.17
N TRP A 198 3.44 -16.30 6.64
CA TRP A 198 4.28 -15.29 7.27
C TRP A 198 3.64 -14.74 8.54
N ALA A 199 2.32 -14.49 8.54
CA ALA A 199 1.61 -13.97 9.69
C ALA A 199 1.67 -14.92 10.90
N ILE A 200 1.54 -16.23 10.68
CA ILE A 200 1.68 -17.24 11.75
C ILE A 200 3.07 -17.16 12.39
N ILE A 201 4.12 -17.09 11.57
CA ILE A 201 5.50 -17.09 12.04
C ILE A 201 5.85 -15.76 12.73
N ALA A 202 5.36 -14.63 12.21
CA ALA A 202 5.70 -13.30 12.71
C ALA A 202 4.89 -12.87 13.95
N TRP A 203 3.64 -13.36 14.09
CA TRP A 203 2.67 -12.89 15.08
C TRP A 203 2.08 -13.98 15.98
N GLY A 204 2.37 -15.27 15.73
CA GLY A 204 1.88 -16.40 16.55
C GLY A 204 0.39 -16.67 16.37
N GLU A 205 -0.21 -17.53 17.21
CA GLU A 205 -1.56 -18.10 16.99
C GLU A 205 -2.71 -17.10 16.94
N ASN A 206 -2.60 -15.96 17.63
CA ASN A 206 -3.68 -14.96 17.75
C ASN A 206 -3.71 -13.93 16.61
N TRP A 207 -2.85 -14.09 15.61
CA TRP A 207 -2.66 -13.13 14.52
C TRP A 207 -3.96 -12.75 13.78
N TRP A 208 -4.87 -13.72 13.60
CA TRP A 208 -6.09 -13.55 12.80
C TRP A 208 -7.18 -12.71 13.48
N TRP A 209 -7.11 -12.52 14.80
CA TRP A 209 -7.99 -11.62 15.55
C TRP A 209 -7.64 -10.15 15.38
N ASP A 210 -6.52 -9.85 14.72
CA ASP A 210 -6.13 -8.48 14.45
C ASP A 210 -7.22 -7.72 13.66
N PRO A 211 -7.60 -6.49 14.10
CA PRO A 211 -8.67 -5.73 13.47
C PRO A 211 -8.47 -5.49 11.98
N LYS A 212 -7.23 -5.30 11.53
CA LYS A 212 -6.91 -5.10 10.11
C LYS A 212 -7.17 -6.36 9.31
N ILE A 213 -6.79 -7.51 9.85
CA ILE A 213 -6.96 -8.81 9.18
C ILE A 213 -8.44 -9.18 9.11
N ALA A 214 -9.16 -9.03 10.22
CA ALA A 214 -10.60 -9.26 10.28
C ALA A 214 -11.34 -8.40 9.24
N MET A 215 -11.00 -7.12 9.13
CA MET A 215 -11.60 -6.23 8.12
C MET A 215 -11.17 -6.56 6.69
N SER A 216 -9.96 -7.08 6.45
CA SER A 216 -9.56 -7.59 5.14
C SER A 216 -10.32 -8.86 4.74
N ILE A 217 -10.66 -9.74 5.70
CA ILE A 217 -11.53 -10.90 5.46
C ILE A 217 -12.96 -10.43 5.14
N MET A 218 -13.47 -9.45 5.89
CA MET A 218 -14.78 -8.83 5.59
C MET A 218 -14.80 -8.22 4.19
N LEU A 219 -13.75 -7.48 3.82
CA LEU A 219 -13.56 -6.94 2.47
C LEU A 219 -13.63 -8.05 1.42
N TRP A 220 -12.94 -9.16 1.65
CA TRP A 220 -12.95 -10.32 0.75
C TRP A 220 -14.37 -10.90 0.60
N VAL A 221 -15.10 -11.09 1.70
CA VAL A 221 -16.50 -11.58 1.67
C VAL A 221 -17.43 -10.61 0.91
N ILE A 222 -17.30 -9.30 1.14
CA ILE A 222 -18.12 -8.30 0.44
C ILE A 222 -17.84 -8.33 -1.07
N TYR A 223 -16.57 -8.44 -1.49
CA TYR A 223 -16.25 -8.54 -2.92
C TYR A 223 -16.64 -9.90 -3.53
N THR A 224 -16.65 -10.98 -2.75
CA THR A 224 -17.29 -12.24 -3.16
C THR A 224 -18.78 -12.03 -3.42
N ALA A 225 -19.50 -11.38 -2.50
CA ALA A 225 -20.92 -11.07 -2.67
C ALA A 225 -21.17 -10.14 -3.88
N TYR A 226 -20.29 -9.16 -4.10
CA TYR A 226 -20.32 -8.30 -5.28
C TYR A 226 -20.23 -9.11 -6.58
N LEU A 227 -19.27 -10.04 -6.70
CA LEU A 227 -19.12 -10.86 -7.90
C LEU A 227 -20.33 -11.74 -8.15
N HIS A 228 -20.95 -12.29 -7.10
CA HIS A 228 -22.21 -13.03 -7.22
C HIS A 228 -23.36 -12.12 -7.70
N ALA A 229 -23.46 -10.91 -7.16
CA ALA A 229 -24.46 -9.93 -7.59
C ALA A 229 -24.28 -9.54 -9.07
N ARG A 230 -23.06 -9.57 -9.61
CA ARG A 230 -22.78 -9.29 -11.04
C ARG A 230 -23.25 -10.39 -11.99
N ILE A 231 -23.49 -11.61 -11.53
CA ILE A 231 -23.93 -12.75 -12.36
C ILE A 231 -25.44 -12.71 -12.66
N GLY A 232 -26.22 -11.99 -11.86
CA GLY A 232 -27.66 -11.85 -12.06
C GLY A 232 -28.42 -11.25 -10.88
N GLY A 233 -27.71 -10.73 -9.89
CA GLY A 233 -28.29 -10.08 -8.72
C GLY A 233 -28.57 -8.59 -8.93
N LYS A 234 -29.16 -7.98 -7.90
CA LYS A 234 -29.37 -6.53 -7.80
C LYS A 234 -28.33 -5.94 -6.83
N PHE A 235 -28.29 -4.61 -6.76
CA PHE A 235 -27.49 -3.85 -5.78
C PHE A 235 -25.95 -4.03 -5.85
N TYR A 236 -25.41 -4.48 -6.98
CA TYR A 236 -23.97 -4.70 -7.11
C TYR A 236 -23.16 -3.41 -6.90
N ARG A 237 -23.68 -2.24 -7.27
CA ARG A 237 -22.97 -0.96 -7.06
C ARG A 237 -22.89 -0.62 -5.58
N GLU A 238 -23.99 -0.79 -4.86
CA GLU A 238 -24.11 -0.57 -3.43
C GLU A 238 -23.18 -1.51 -2.66
N ILE A 239 -23.12 -2.78 -3.05
CA ILE A 239 -22.18 -3.75 -2.47
C ILE A 239 -20.73 -3.32 -2.74
N ASN A 240 -20.40 -2.83 -3.94
CA ASN A 240 -19.07 -2.32 -4.26
C ASN A 240 -18.69 -1.08 -3.42
N LEU A 241 -19.64 -0.16 -3.21
CA LEU A 241 -19.44 1.01 -2.34
C LEU A 241 -19.21 0.57 -0.88
N ALA A 242 -19.98 -0.40 -0.38
CA ALA A 242 -19.76 -0.99 0.93
C ALA A 242 -18.40 -1.69 1.03
N GLY A 243 -17.97 -2.36 -0.03
CA GLY A 243 -16.65 -2.98 -0.14
C GLY A 243 -15.52 -1.95 -0.01
N PHE A 244 -15.62 -0.82 -0.69
CA PHE A 244 -14.64 0.26 -0.51
C PHE A 244 -14.69 0.86 0.91
N GLY A 245 -15.87 0.98 1.50
CA GLY A 245 -16.02 1.34 2.93
C GLY A 245 -15.29 0.37 3.85
N SER A 246 -15.38 -0.93 3.60
CA SER A 246 -14.61 -1.96 4.34
C SER A 246 -13.10 -1.81 4.15
N LEU A 247 -12.64 -1.45 2.95
CA LEU A 247 -11.22 -1.19 2.69
C LEU A 247 -10.72 -0.01 3.53
N VAL A 248 -11.49 1.09 3.60
CA VAL A 248 -11.16 2.23 4.47
C VAL A 248 -11.15 1.81 5.94
N ALA A 249 -12.13 1.02 6.37
CA ALA A 249 -12.22 0.50 7.72
C ALA A 249 -11.02 -0.40 8.10
N THR A 250 -10.47 -1.19 7.17
CA THR A 250 -9.23 -1.96 7.39
C THR A 250 -8.09 -1.08 7.91
N TYR A 251 -7.92 0.11 7.32
CA TYR A 251 -6.88 1.04 7.78
C TYR A 251 -7.28 1.76 9.07
N LEU A 252 -8.51 2.24 9.19
CA LEU A 252 -8.96 2.97 10.39
C LEU A 252 -8.91 2.08 11.64
N MET A 253 -9.39 0.85 11.56
CA MET A 253 -9.44 -0.07 12.70
C MET A 253 -8.05 -0.45 13.22
N THR A 254 -7.02 -0.38 12.36
CA THR A 254 -5.62 -0.55 12.78
C THR A 254 -5.19 0.49 13.83
N TYR A 255 -5.77 1.69 13.78
CA TYR A 255 -5.43 2.79 14.70
C TYR A 255 -6.42 2.92 15.87
N LEU A 256 -7.65 2.44 15.70
CA LEU A 256 -8.73 2.58 16.69
C LEU A 256 -8.77 1.44 17.70
N LEU A 257 -8.30 0.26 17.32
CA LEU A 257 -8.38 -0.96 18.12
C LEU A 257 -6.99 -1.55 18.34
N PRO A 258 -6.74 -2.17 19.52
CA PRO A 258 -5.49 -2.85 19.76
C PRO A 258 -5.35 -4.07 18.82
N GLY A 259 -4.14 -4.29 18.33
CA GLY A 259 -3.84 -5.37 17.38
C GLY A 259 -2.35 -5.41 17.06
N VAL A 260 -1.90 -6.48 16.40
CA VAL A 260 -0.48 -6.64 16.00
C VAL A 260 -0.04 -5.60 14.97
N HIS A 261 -0.99 -4.93 14.33
CA HIS A 261 -0.74 -3.77 13.46
C HIS A 261 -0.87 -2.41 14.16
N GLY A 262 -1.39 -2.37 15.39
CA GLY A 262 -1.48 -1.17 16.19
C GLY A 262 -0.09 -0.79 16.71
N TYR A 263 0.31 0.47 16.51
CA TYR A 263 1.52 1.03 17.11
C TYR A 263 1.25 1.47 18.56
N GLY A 264 0.78 0.54 19.39
CA GLY A 264 0.50 0.73 20.81
C GLY A 264 1.32 -0.21 21.66
#